data_AF-A0A3E4YF36-F1
#
_entry.id   AF-A0A3E4YF36-F1
#
_cell.length_a   1.000
_cell.length_b   1.000
_cell.length_c   1.000
_cell.angle_alpha   90.00
_cell.angle_beta   90.00
_cell.angle_gamma   90.00
#
_symmetry.space_group_name_H-M   'P 1'
#
loop_
_entity.id
_entity.type
_entity.pdbx_description
1 polymer ?
#
loop_
_entity_poly.entity_id
_entity_poly.type
_entity_poly.pdbx_seq_one_letter_code
_entity_poly.pdbx_strand_id
1 'polypeptide(L)'
;MTLADIVGVMSGPDRVRIIKGKAELYAGYLGNMVRTPEYEAIMAEEVTRIKEKVDITHKRYKELELMQPLHPEETPNYSFSDLQLTIYREIILKSEE
;
A
#
# COMPACT_ATOMS: atom_id res chain seq x y z
N MET A 1 11.22 -0.54 17.13
CA MET A 1 9.82 -0.96 16.96
C MET A 1 9.78 -1.85 15.74
N THR A 2 9.34 -3.09 15.92
CA THR A 2 9.27 -4.11 14.86
C THR A 2 7.95 -3.99 14.10
N LEU A 3 7.86 -4.66 12.95
CA LEU A 3 6.59 -4.78 12.25
C LEU A 3 5.53 -5.50 13.11
N ALA A 4 5.93 -6.51 13.89
CA ALA A 4 5.04 -7.21 14.82
C ALA A 4 4.41 -6.25 15.85
N ASP A 5 5.19 -5.31 16.38
CA ASP A 5 4.68 -4.31 17.34
C ASP A 5 3.59 -3.42 16.71
N ILE A 6 3.76 -3.06 15.43
CA ILE A 6 2.79 -2.25 14.69
C ILE A 6 1.55 -3.05 14.33
N VAL A 7 1.73 -4.22 13.73
CA VAL A 7 0.63 -5.10 13.33
C VAL A 7 -0.20 -5.53 14.54
N GLY A 8 0.42 -5.71 15.71
CA GLY A 8 -0.24 -6.09 16.95
C GLY A 8 -1.28 -5.09 17.48
N VAL A 9 -1.24 -3.83 17.04
CA VAL A 9 -2.23 -2.80 17.41
C VAL A 9 -3.21 -2.47 16.28
N MET A 10 -3.14 -3.20 15.16
CA MET A 10 -4.01 -3.03 14.00
C MET A 10 -5.10 -4.12 13.95
N SER A 11 -6.05 -3.93 13.04
CA SER A 11 -7.19 -4.81 12.83
C SER A 11 -7.16 -5.44 11.43
N GLY A 12 -7.77 -6.62 11.28
CA GLY A 12 -7.82 -7.34 10.00
C GLY A 12 -8.30 -6.49 8.79
N PRO A 13 -9.32 -5.61 8.95
CA PRO A 13 -9.77 -4.72 7.87
C PRO A 13 -8.81 -3.57 7.53
N ASP A 14 -7.74 -3.34 8.29
CA ASP A 14 -6.78 -2.30 7.95
C ASP A 14 -6.02 -2.65 6.68
N ARG A 15 -5.99 -1.69 5.75
CA ARG A 15 -5.27 -1.83 4.49
C ARG A 15 -3.83 -1.34 4.66
N VAL A 16 -2.89 -2.25 4.49
CA VAL A 16 -1.46 -1.99 4.69
C VAL A 16 -0.68 -2.24 3.42
N ARG A 17 0.43 -1.52 3.29
CA ARG A 17 1.45 -1.76 2.27
C ARG A 17 2.81 -1.78 2.95
N ILE A 18 3.48 -2.94 2.92
CA ILE A 18 4.76 -3.17 3.60
C ILE A 18 5.87 -3.10 2.56
N ILE A 19 6.82 -2.20 2.77
CA ILE A 19 7.87 -1.88 1.81
C ILE A 19 9.24 -2.01 2.49
N LYS A 20 10.20 -2.67 1.84
CA LYS A 20 11.61 -2.71 2.26
C LYS A 20 12.49 -2.29 1.10
N GLY A 21 13.17 -1.15 1.22
CA GLY A 21 13.89 -0.52 0.11
C GLY A 21 12.95 -0.27 -1.08
N LYS A 22 13.23 -0.89 -2.23
CA LYS A 22 12.40 -0.81 -3.44
C LYS A 22 11.36 -1.93 -3.57
N ALA A 23 11.40 -2.93 -2.69
CA ALA A 23 10.52 -4.09 -2.76
C ALA A 23 9.22 -3.84 -2.00
N GLU A 24 8.08 -4.06 -2.67
CA GLU A 24 6.79 -4.22 -2.03
C GLU A 24 6.66 -5.67 -1.57
N LEU A 25 6.69 -5.90 -0.25
CA LEU A 25 6.60 -7.23 0.34
C LEU A 25 5.15 -7.67 0.49
N TYR A 26 4.24 -6.71 0.66
CA TYR A 26 2.81 -6.97 0.82
C TYR A 26 1.98 -5.72 0.52
N ALA A 27 0.81 -5.89 -0.11
CA ALA A 27 -0.20 -4.85 -0.25
C ALA A 27 -1.61 -5.46 -0.18
N GLY A 28 -2.38 -5.11 0.85
CA GLY A 28 -3.71 -5.70 1.05
C GLY A 28 -4.29 -5.46 2.43
N TYR A 29 -5.36 -6.18 2.74
CA TYR A 29 -5.98 -6.18 4.07
C TYR A 29 -5.15 -7.03 5.02
N LEU A 30 -4.80 -6.50 6.19
CA LEU A 30 -3.96 -7.19 7.15
C LEU A 30 -4.47 -8.60 7.50
N GLY A 31 -5.79 -8.79 7.60
CA GLY A 31 -6.42 -10.09 7.87
C GLY A 31 -6.22 -11.15 6.78
N ASN A 32 -5.80 -10.74 5.58
CA ASN A 32 -5.50 -11.64 4.46
C ASN A 32 -4.01 -12.00 4.38
N MET A 33 -3.16 -11.50 5.29
CA MET A 33 -1.74 -11.82 5.30
C MET A 33 -1.55 -13.27 5.74
N VAL A 34 -1.03 -14.10 4.84
CA VAL A 34 -0.81 -15.54 5.10
C VAL A 34 0.48 -15.73 5.90
N ARG A 35 0.45 -16.58 6.92
CA ARG A 35 1.66 -16.97 7.68
C ARG A 35 2.49 -17.96 6.88
N THR A 36 3.45 -17.44 6.13
CA THR A 36 4.49 -18.22 5.45
C THR A 36 5.78 -18.21 6.28
N PRO A 37 6.80 -19.04 6.00
CA PRO A 37 8.09 -18.95 6.68
C PRO A 37 8.72 -17.55 6.60
N GLU A 38 8.51 -16.84 5.48
CA GLU A 38 8.98 -15.47 5.25
C GLU A 38 8.22 -14.45 6.12
N TYR A 39 6.99 -14.77 6.54
CA TYR A 39 6.18 -13.91 7.41
C TYR A 39 6.91 -13.60 8.72
N GLU A 40 7.43 -14.62 9.41
CA GLU A 40 8.08 -14.43 10.71
C GLU A 40 9.36 -13.60 10.58
N ALA A 41 10.11 -13.79 9.49
CA ALA A 41 11.28 -12.98 9.19
C ALA A 41 10.90 -11.50 8.98
N ILE A 42 9.85 -11.24 8.21
CA ILE A 42 9.36 -9.87 7.93
C ILE A 42 8.79 -9.22 9.20
N MET A 43 8.15 -9.98 10.09
CA MET A 43 7.58 -9.46 11.34
C MET A 43 8.65 -8.98 12.34
N ALA A 44 9.84 -9.58 12.31
CA ALA A 44 10.97 -9.18 13.15
C ALA A 44 11.71 -7.92 12.63
N GLU A 45 11.42 -7.47 11.41
CA GLU A 45 12.09 -6.32 10.80
C GLU A 45 11.78 -5.01 11.54
N GLU A 46 12.78 -4.12 11.56
CA GLU A 46 12.65 -2.79 12.15
C GLU A 46 11.83 -1.86 11.24
N VAL A 47 10.81 -1.21 11.80
CA VAL A 47 10.03 -0.18 11.09
C VAL A 47 10.74 1.16 11.26
N THR A 48 11.06 1.82 10.15
CA THR A 48 11.72 3.14 10.14
C THR A 48 10.73 4.28 9.93
N ARG A 49 9.61 4.02 9.24
CA ARG A 49 8.62 5.05 8.94
C ARG A 49 7.25 4.45 8.69
N ILE A 50 6.21 5.18 9.12
CA ILE A 50 4.82 4.90 8.78
C ILE A 50 4.26 6.17 8.15
N LYS A 51 3.49 6.04 7.08
CA LYS A 51 2.80 7.17 6.46
C LYS A 51 1.48 6.74 5.84
N GLU A 52 0.54 7.68 5.80
CA GLU A 52 -0.72 7.50 5.09
C GLU A 52 -0.48 7.78 3.60
N LYS A 53 -0.93 6.88 2.74
CA LYS A 53 -0.93 7.06 1.29
C LYS A 53 -2.37 7.03 0.80
N VAL A 54 -2.73 8.06 0.05
CA VAL A 54 -4.04 8.19 -0.59
C VAL A 54 -3.86 8.01 -2.09
N ASP A 55 -4.45 6.94 -2.62
CA ASP A 55 -4.52 6.71 -4.05
C ASP A 55 -5.92 7.09 -4.56
N ILE A 56 -5.97 8.03 -5.49
CA ILE A 56 -7.21 8.43 -6.17
C ILE A 56 -7.11 7.92 -7.60
N THR A 57 -8.00 7.00 -7.96
CA THR A 57 -8.01 6.37 -9.29
C THR A 57 -9.41 6.40 -9.87
N HIS A 58 -9.53 6.43 -11.20
CA HIS A 58 -10.83 6.28 -11.85
C HIS A 58 -11.33 4.83 -11.68
N LYS A 59 -12.61 4.62 -11.36
CA LYS A 59 -13.18 3.28 -11.11
C LYS A 59 -12.98 2.29 -12.27
N ARG A 60 -12.93 2.80 -13.50
CA ARG A 60 -12.72 2.03 -14.75
C ARG A 60 -11.35 2.27 -15.39
N TYR A 61 -10.33 2.64 -14.61
CA TYR A 61 -9.03 3.06 -15.16
C TYR A 61 -8.39 2.04 -16.11
N LYS A 62 -8.57 0.73 -15.87
CA LYS A 62 -8.05 -0.34 -16.75
C LYS A 62 -8.77 -0.39 -18.10
N GLU A 63 -10.10 -0.27 -18.08
CA GLU A 63 -10.95 -0.31 -19.28
C GLU A 63 -10.73 0.92 -20.16
N LEU A 64 -10.38 2.05 -19.54
CA LEU A 64 -10.10 3.32 -20.20
C LEU A 64 -8.60 3.52 -20.53
N GLU A 65 -7.76 2.50 -20.30
CA GLU A 65 -6.32 2.52 -20.59
C GLU A 65 -5.54 3.66 -19.88
N LEU A 66 -6.00 4.08 -18.70
CA LEU A 66 -5.44 5.18 -17.91
C LEU A 66 -4.23 4.76 -17.03
N MET A 67 -3.48 3.72 -17.41
CA MET A 67 -2.40 3.15 -16.58
C MET A 67 -1.02 3.83 -16.76
N GLN A 68 -0.85 4.67 -17.78
CA GLN A 68 0.38 5.43 -18.04
C GLN A 68 0.28 6.85 -17.50
N PRO A 69 1.41 7.53 -17.15
CA PRO A 69 1.36 8.94 -16.83
C PRO A 69 0.89 9.70 -18.06
N LEU A 70 -0.32 10.25 -17.99
CA LEU A 70 -0.88 11.08 -19.06
C LEU A 70 -0.22 12.44 -19.02
N HIS A 71 0.04 13.02 -20.20
CA HIS A 71 0.41 14.42 -20.24
C HIS A 71 -0.74 15.29 -19.66
N PRO A 72 -0.46 16.46 -19.08
CA PRO A 72 -1.50 17.33 -18.55
C PRO A 72 -2.62 17.63 -19.56
N GLU A 73 -2.28 17.74 -20.84
CA GLU A 73 -3.21 17.97 -21.95
C GLU A 73 -4.10 16.76 -22.27
N GLU A 74 -3.64 15.56 -21.91
CA GLU A 74 -4.33 14.28 -22.09
C GLU A 74 -5.07 13.84 -20.83
N THR A 75 -4.93 14.59 -19.72
CA THR A 75 -5.53 14.24 -18.43
C THR A 75 -7.04 14.46 -18.51
N PRO A 76 -7.86 13.39 -18.42
CA PRO A 76 -9.31 13.52 -18.54
C PRO A 76 -9.87 14.32 -17.37
N ASN A 77 -10.90 15.13 -17.65
CA ASN A 77 -11.73 15.71 -16.60
C ASN A 77 -12.67 14.63 -16.05
N TYR A 78 -12.57 14.33 -14.77
CA TYR A 78 -13.41 13.33 -14.10
C TYR A 78 -14.47 14.00 -13.24
N SER A 79 -15.67 13.42 -13.18
CA SER A 79 -16.58 13.71 -12.07
C SER A 79 -16.07 13.03 -10.81
N PHE A 80 -16.28 13.63 -9.63
CA PHE A 80 -15.98 12.98 -8.35
C PHE A 80 -16.69 11.62 -8.21
N SER A 81 -17.85 11.44 -8.85
CA SER A 81 -18.57 10.15 -8.89
C SER A 81 -17.77 9.03 -9.55
N ASP A 82 -16.82 9.36 -10.42
CA ASP A 82 -16.07 8.42 -11.22
C ASP A 82 -14.80 7.94 -10.52
N LEU A 83 -14.41 8.65 -9.46
CA LEU A 83 -13.19 8.41 -8.70
C LEU A 83 -13.43 7.42 -7.55
N GLN A 84 -12.41 6.63 -7.27
CA GLN A 84 -12.28 5.78 -6.11
C GLN A 84 -11.06 6.24 -5.32
N LEU A 85 -11.30 6.55 -4.05
CA LEU A 85 -10.26 6.84 -3.08
C LEU A 85 -9.91 5.56 -2.32
N THR A 86 -8.62 5.25 -2.29
CA THR A 86 -8.07 4.12 -1.53
C THR A 86 -7.01 4.62 -0.58
N ILE A 87 -7.15 4.33 0.71
CA ILE A 87 -6.18 4.71 1.74
C ILE A 87 -5.38 3.47 2.13
N TYR A 88 -4.06 3.63 2.19
CA TYR A 88 -3.15 2.63 2.70
C TYR A 88 -2.30 3.22 3.82
N ARG A 89 -2.03 2.41 4.84
CA ARG A 89 -0.89 2.64 5.73
C ARG A 89 0.34 2.02 5.09
N GLU A 90 1.24 2.86 4.60
CA GLU A 90 2.56 2.44 4.14
C GLU A 90 3.48 2.29 5.35
N ILE A 91 3.91 1.05 5.61
CA ILE A 91 4.86 0.69 6.67
C ILE A 91 6.20 0.42 5.97
N ILE A 92 7.20 1.25 6.28
CA ILE A 92 8.52 1.19 5.67
C ILE A 92 9.47 0.50 6.65
N LEU A 93 9.99 -0.64 6.22
CA LEU A 93 10.99 -1.42 6.92
C LEU A 93 12.39 -0.87 6.63
N LYS A 94 13.30 -1.06 7.58
CA LYS A 94 14.71 -0.73 7.42
C LYS A 94 15.31 -1.54 6.28
N SER A 95 15.91 -0.87 5.30
CA SER A 95 16.75 -1.50 4.29
C SER A 95 18.22 -1.34 4.65
N GLU A 96 19.06 -2.23 4.12
CA GLU A 96 20.53 -2.09 4.17
C GLU A 96 21.06 -1.15 3.07
N GLU A 97 20.22 -0.27 2.52
CA GLU A 97 20.65 0.77 1.56
C GLU A 97 21.42 1.90 2.26
#